data_AF-A0A7C4XW58-F1
#
_entry.id   AF-A0A7C4XW58-F1
#
_cell.length_a   1.000
_cell.length_b   1.000
_cell.length_c   1.000
_cell.angle_alpha   90.00
_cell.angle_beta   90.00
_cell.angle_gamma   90.00
#
_symmetry.space_group_name_H-M   'P 1'
#
loop_
_entity.id
_entity.type
_entity.pdbx_description
1 polymer ?
#
loop_
_entity_poly.entity_id
_entity_poly.type
_entity_poly.pdbx_seq_one_letter_code
_entity_poly.pdbx_strand_id
1 'polypeptide(L)'
;MIRVLWTAALALTLAGIPAAVNAQDGKSKPAATAVPKPGKDEKLCQHRFPNGEKRTWICKKEQPCCAWDLIGYVKCGTTITGCL
;
A
#
# COMPACT_ATOMS: atom_id res chain seq x y z
N MET A 1 12.63 -29.90 38.10
CA MET A 1 11.72 -28.91 37.50
C MET A 1 12.40 -27.54 37.54
N ILE A 2 12.70 -27.05 36.34
CA ILE A 2 13.17 -25.73 35.84
C ILE A 2 12.72 -24.54 36.74
N ARG A 3 13.50 -23.51 37.11
CA ARG A 3 14.09 -22.40 36.29
C ARG A 3 15.08 -21.60 37.16
N VAL A 4 16.37 -21.64 36.86
CA VAL A 4 17.13 -20.75 35.95
C VAL A 4 17.10 -19.29 36.38
N LEU A 5 18.27 -18.88 36.92
CA LEU A 5 18.74 -17.54 37.20
C LEU A 5 18.61 -16.60 35.98
N TRP A 6 18.73 -15.28 36.24
CA TRP A 6 19.67 -14.33 35.60
C TRP A 6 19.06 -12.92 35.58
N THR A 7 19.57 -12.10 36.49
CA THR A 7 19.57 -10.63 36.50
C THR A 7 20.18 -10.05 35.22
N ALA A 8 19.60 -8.98 34.68
CA ALA A 8 20.35 -7.82 34.18
C ALA A 8 19.40 -6.68 33.77
N ALA A 9 19.59 -5.53 34.41
CA ALA A 9 18.95 -4.25 34.11
C ALA A 9 19.36 -3.70 32.75
N LEU A 10 18.54 -2.84 32.11
CA LEU A 10 19.08 -1.71 31.34
C LEU A 10 18.02 -0.63 31.02
N ALA A 11 18.31 0.55 31.58
CA ALA A 11 18.01 1.92 31.19
C ALA A 11 16.93 2.21 30.10
N LEU A 12 15.90 2.96 30.50
CA LEU A 12 15.13 3.82 29.60
C LEU A 12 15.40 5.29 29.93
N THR A 13 16.01 6.01 28.99
CA THR A 13 15.61 7.38 28.60
C THR A 13 16.36 7.75 27.33
N LEU A 14 15.71 7.70 26.18
CA LEU A 14 16.19 8.35 24.95
C LEU A 14 15.28 9.55 24.62
N ALA A 15 15.96 10.67 24.48
CA ALA A 15 15.46 11.98 24.13
C ALA A 15 14.99 12.08 22.66
N GLY A 16 14.19 13.13 22.39
CA GLY A 16 14.33 13.93 21.18
C GLY A 16 13.54 13.51 19.95
N ILE A 17 12.45 14.24 19.68
CA ILE A 17 11.70 14.30 18.42
C ILE A 17 12.49 15.20 17.45
N PRO A 18 12.67 14.82 16.17
CA PRO A 18 12.09 15.64 15.10
C PRO A 18 11.53 14.85 13.90
N ALA A 19 10.41 15.37 13.40
CA ALA A 19 9.85 15.37 12.04
C ALA A 19 10.34 14.34 10.99
N ALA A 20 9.38 13.62 10.42
CA ALA A 20 9.31 13.45 8.96
C ALA A 20 7.85 13.21 8.55
N VAL A 21 7.23 14.28 8.04
CA VAL A 21 6.08 14.18 7.13
C VAL A 21 6.51 13.32 5.94
N ASN A 22 5.74 12.28 5.61
CA ASN A 22 5.91 11.61 4.32
C ASN A 22 4.60 11.73 3.56
N ALA A 23 4.45 12.90 2.95
CA ALA A 23 3.43 13.19 1.98
C ALA A 23 4.03 12.98 0.58
N GLN A 24 3.34 12.14 -0.20
CA GLN A 24 3.30 12.17 -1.67
C GLN A 24 4.53 11.68 -2.44
N ASP A 25 4.67 10.36 -2.56
CA ASP A 25 5.26 9.77 -3.77
C ASP A 25 4.21 9.74 -4.89
N GLY A 26 4.04 10.89 -5.55
CA GLY A 26 3.56 10.92 -6.92
C GLY A 26 4.59 10.26 -7.83
N LYS A 27 4.46 8.95 -8.08
CA LYS A 27 5.22 8.25 -9.12
C LYS A 27 4.33 7.92 -10.31
N SER A 28 4.18 8.92 -11.17
CA SER A 28 3.90 8.69 -12.59
C SER A 28 5.23 8.56 -13.33
N LYS A 29 5.62 7.35 -13.73
CA LYS A 29 6.35 7.13 -15.00
C LYS A 29 6.19 5.68 -15.50
N PRO A 30 6.03 5.47 -16.82
CA PRO A 30 5.56 4.21 -17.40
C PRO A 30 6.74 3.29 -17.70
N ALA A 31 6.60 2.01 -17.38
CA ALA A 31 7.53 0.96 -17.78
C ALA A 31 6.73 -0.23 -18.33
N ALA A 32 7.30 -0.87 -19.34
CA ALA A 32 6.72 -1.91 -20.17
C ALA A 32 5.96 -3.00 -19.40
N THR A 33 4.93 -3.51 -20.07
CA THR A 33 3.83 -4.38 -19.65
C THR A 33 4.26 -5.72 -19.02
N ALA A 34 4.95 -5.71 -17.89
CA ALA A 34 4.90 -6.81 -16.95
C ALA A 34 3.56 -6.68 -16.23
N VAL A 35 2.58 -7.52 -16.57
CA VAL A 35 1.33 -7.62 -15.80
C VAL A 35 1.75 -7.88 -14.35
N PRO A 36 1.48 -6.94 -13.42
CA PRO A 36 1.92 -7.09 -12.04
C PRO A 36 1.36 -8.41 -11.50
N LYS A 37 2.23 -9.32 -11.06
CA LYS A 37 1.77 -10.61 -10.53
C LYS A 37 1.34 -10.37 -9.07
N PRO A 38 0.06 -10.57 -8.72
CA PRO A 38 -0.39 -10.39 -7.35
C PRO A 38 0.30 -11.41 -6.42
N GLY A 39 0.73 -10.96 -5.25
CA GLY A 39 1.16 -11.82 -4.14
C GLY A 39 0.00 -12.60 -3.51
N LYS A 40 0.30 -13.41 -2.49
CA LYS A 40 -0.68 -14.33 -1.85
C LYS A 40 -1.91 -13.62 -1.25
N ASP A 41 -1.75 -12.37 -0.82
CA ASP A 41 -2.81 -11.57 -0.18
C ASP A 41 -3.24 -10.36 -1.02
N GLU A 42 -2.88 -10.40 -2.30
CA GLU A 42 -3.13 -9.33 -3.24
C GLU A 42 -4.03 -9.83 -4.38
N LYS A 43 -4.74 -8.90 -4.99
CA LYS A 43 -5.54 -9.13 -6.18
C LYS A 43 -5.14 -8.14 -7.25
N LEU A 44 -5.23 -8.61 -8.49
CA LEU A 44 -5.03 -7.79 -9.66
C LEU A 44 -6.32 -7.04 -9.97
N CYS A 45 -6.24 -5.73 -9.96
CA CYS A 45 -7.30 -4.83 -10.41
C CYS A 45 -7.04 -4.46 -11.88
N GLN A 46 -8.06 -4.55 -12.71
CA GLN A 46 -7.99 -4.17 -14.12
C GLN A 46 -9.19 -3.28 -14.44
N HIS A 47 -8.94 -2.14 -15.09
CA HIS A 47 -9.99 -1.23 -15.55
C HIS A 47 -9.71 -0.75 -16.96
N ARG A 48 -10.78 -0.60 -17.74
CA ARG A 48 -10.73 -0.02 -19.08
C ARG A 48 -11.42 1.33 -19.02
N PHE A 49 -10.62 2.37 -19.18
CA PHE A 49 -11.09 3.74 -19.22
C PHE A 49 -11.88 4.02 -20.52
N PRO A 50 -12.78 5.01 -20.52
CA PRO A 50 -13.58 5.37 -21.69
C PRO A 50 -12.72 5.91 -22.85
N ASN A 51 -11.51 6.39 -22.58
CA ASN A 51 -10.52 6.77 -23.59
C ASN A 51 -9.89 5.55 -24.31
N GLY A 52 -10.23 4.32 -23.92
CA GLY A 52 -9.68 3.08 -24.47
C GLY A 52 -8.42 2.59 -23.74
N GLU A 53 -7.88 3.33 -22.78
CA GLU A 53 -6.71 2.93 -21.99
C GLU A 53 -7.07 1.81 -21.02
N LYS A 54 -6.21 0.78 -20.96
CA LYS A 54 -6.33 -0.30 -19.98
C LYS A 54 -5.28 -0.09 -18.91
N ARG A 55 -5.71 -0.01 -17.65
CA ARG A 55 -4.83 0.10 -16.50
C ARG A 55 -5.00 -1.12 -15.62
N THR A 56 -3.86 -1.62 -15.15
CA THR A 56 -3.79 -2.77 -14.27
C THR A 56 -2.94 -2.38 -13.08
N TRP A 57 -3.45 -2.63 -11.87
CA TRP A 57 -2.75 -2.33 -10.62
C TRP A 57 -3.04 -3.43 -9.60
N ILE A 58 -2.26 -3.48 -8.53
CA ILE A 58 -2.43 -4.49 -7.48
C ILE A 58 -3.01 -3.82 -6.24
N CYS A 59 -4.03 -4.44 -5.67
CA CYS A 59 -4.55 -4.07 -4.35
C CYS A 59 -4.56 -5.28 -3.44
N LYS A 60 -4.61 -5.05 -2.12
CA LYS A 60 -4.87 -6.14 -1.18
C LYS A 60 -6.24 -6.75 -1.46
N LYS A 61 -6.40 -8.05 -1.17
CA LYS A 61 -7.65 -8.80 -1.40
C LYS A 61 -8.85 -8.15 -0.70
N GLU A 62 -8.64 -7.61 0.48
CA GLU A 62 -9.66 -6.94 1.30
C GLU A 62 -10.08 -5.57 0.74
N GLN A 63 -9.25 -4.94 -0.09
CA GLN A 63 -9.47 -3.57 -0.55
C GLN A 63 -10.24 -3.51 -1.86
N PRO A 64 -11.19 -2.59 -2.06
CA PRO A 64 -11.86 -2.43 -3.35
C PRO A 64 -10.92 -1.84 -4.40
N CYS A 65 -11.12 -2.24 -5.66
CA CYS A 65 -10.43 -1.66 -6.81
C CYS A 65 -11.17 -0.40 -7.24
N CYS A 66 -10.52 0.76 -7.23
CA CYS A 66 -11.17 2.03 -7.51
C CYS A 66 -10.54 2.69 -8.75
N ALA A 67 -11.39 3.14 -9.67
CA ALA A 67 -10.98 3.89 -10.84
C ALA A 67 -11.81 5.18 -10.94
N TRP A 68 -11.13 6.27 -11.30
CA TRP A 68 -11.74 7.56 -11.59
C TRP A 68 -11.58 7.86 -13.07
N ASP A 69 -12.65 7.61 -13.81
CA ASP A 69 -12.68 7.73 -15.26
C ASP A 69 -12.42 9.14 -15.78
N LEU A 70 -12.81 10.16 -15.01
CA LEU A 70 -12.66 11.56 -15.39
C LEU A 70 -11.19 12.01 -15.48
N ILE A 71 -10.30 11.41 -14.67
CA ILE A 71 -8.89 11.80 -14.60
C ILE A 71 -7.92 10.65 -14.91
N GLY A 72 -8.42 9.49 -15.36
CA GLY A 72 -7.57 8.33 -15.65
C GLY A 72 -6.84 7.77 -14.42
N TYR A 73 -7.37 7.99 -13.21
CA TYR A 73 -6.69 7.65 -11.97
C TYR A 73 -7.18 6.31 -11.41
N VAL A 74 -6.26 5.51 -10.88
CA VAL A 74 -6.54 4.21 -10.26
C VAL A 74 -6.00 4.19 -8.85
N LYS A 75 -6.79 3.70 -7.89
CA LYS A 75 -6.36 3.53 -6.49
C LYS A 75 -6.89 2.24 -5.90
N CYS A 76 -6.25 1.82 -4.81
CA CYS A 76 -6.83 0.85 -3.89
C CYS A 76 -7.66 1.63 -2.87
N GLY A 77 -8.91 1.23 -2.69
CA GLY A 77 -9.75 1.81 -1.65
C GLY A 77 -9.37 1.33 -0.26
N THR A 78 -10.17 1.74 0.72
CA THR A 78 -10.17 1.16 2.07
C THR A 78 -11.44 0.33 2.30
N THR A 79 -11.44 -0.63 3.23
CA THR A 79 -12.65 -1.37 3.63
C THR A 79 -13.68 -0.49 4.34
N ILE A 80 -13.26 0.64 4.90
CA ILE A 80 -14.09 1.55 5.70
C ILE A 80 -14.67 2.67 4.83
N THR A 81 -13.84 3.33 4.02
CA THR A 81 -14.24 4.46 3.16
C THR A 81 -14.46 4.06 1.70
N GLY A 82 -14.22 2.81 1.33
CA GLY A 82 -14.35 2.36 -0.05
C GLY A 82 -13.40 3.11 -0.98
N CYS A 83 -13.97 3.68 -2.04
CA CYS A 83 -13.22 4.43 -3.05
C CYS A 83 -13.13 5.95 -2.78
N LEU A 84 -13.58 6.41 -1.61
CA LEU A 84 -13.49 7.82 -1.20
C LEU A 84 -12.05 8.21 -0.89
#